data_AF-A0A6C0R3Z7-F1
#
_entry.id   AF-A0A6C0R3Z7-F1
#
_cell.length_a   1.000
_cell.length_b   1.000
_cell.length_c   1.000
_cell.angle_alpha   90.00
_cell.angle_beta   90.00
_cell.angle_gamma   90.00
#
_symmetry.space_group_name_H-M   'P 1'
#
loop_
_entity.id
_entity.type
_entity.pdbx_description
1 polymer ?
#
loop_
_entity_poly.entity_id
_entity_poly.type
_entity_poly.pdbx_seq_one_letter_code
_entity_poly.pdbx_strand_id
1 'polypeptide(L)'
;SYVYFQFVQQWPPTNCRVRKKPCSNPRPLQFFTIHGLWPSNYSNPTRPSNCTGSQFDGRKLYPHMRSKLKISWPDVESGNDTKFWESEWNKHGTCSVERLNQMQYFERSHDMWLSHNVTEILRNASIVPHPTQTWKYSDIESPIKRATKRTPVLR
;
A
#
# COMPACT_ATOMS: atom_id res chain seq x y z
N SER A 1 -1.74 8.71 -19.48
CA SER A 1 -3.06 8.22 -19.02
C SER A 1 -2.92 6.84 -18.37
N TYR A 2 -3.92 6.43 -17.60
CA TYR A 2 -4.04 5.12 -16.96
C TYR A 2 -5.49 4.63 -17.05
N VAL A 3 -5.72 3.33 -16.85
CA VAL A 3 -7.07 2.73 -16.95
C VAL A 3 -7.56 2.07 -15.66
N TYR A 4 -6.67 1.82 -14.69
CA TYR A 4 -7.04 1.37 -13.35
C TYR A 4 -6.00 1.79 -12.30
N PHE A 5 -6.31 1.55 -11.03
CA PHE A 5 -5.36 1.68 -9.93
C PHE A 5 -4.99 0.31 -9.38
N GLN A 6 -3.70 0.09 -9.12
CA GLN A 6 -3.26 -0.96 -8.21
C GLN A 6 -3.20 -0.39 -6.80
N PHE A 7 -3.99 -0.95 -5.89
CA PHE A 7 -3.87 -0.66 -4.47
C PHE A 7 -3.02 -1.74 -3.82
N VAL A 8 -1.81 -1.38 -3.42
CA VAL A 8 -0.78 -2.31 -2.98
C VAL A 8 -0.63 -2.22 -1.48
N GLN A 9 -0.77 -3.36 -0.82
CA GLN A 9 -0.52 -3.52 0.61
C GLN A 9 0.73 -4.39 0.81
N GLN A 10 1.42 -4.18 1.92
CA GLN A 10 2.64 -4.89 2.29
C GLN A 10 2.49 -5.52 3.68
N TRP A 11 3.14 -6.68 3.85
CA TRP A 11 3.28 -7.35 5.14
C TRP A 11 4.63 -6.95 5.78
N PRO A 12 4.64 -6.12 6.83
CA PRO A 12 5.86 -5.53 7.37
C PRO A 12 6.93 -6.55 7.82
N PRO A 13 6.60 -7.67 8.49
CA PRO A 13 7.59 -8.64 8.94
C PRO A 13 8.39 -9.31 7.81
N THR A 14 7.81 -9.46 6.62
CA THR A 14 8.52 -10.06 5.48
C THR A 14 9.34 -9.04 4.69
N ASN A 15 8.93 -7.77 4.65
CA ASN A 15 9.59 -6.72 3.88
C ASN A 15 11.10 -6.67 4.14
N CYS A 16 11.53 -6.72 5.40
CA CYS A 16 12.93 -6.63 5.76
C CYS A 16 13.70 -7.94 5.59
N ARG A 17 13.01 -9.09 5.65
CA ARG A 17 13.62 -10.42 5.55
C ARG A 17 14.00 -10.79 4.12
N VAL A 18 13.20 -10.37 3.13
CA VAL A 18 13.38 -10.76 1.72
C VAL A 18 14.15 -9.73 0.90
N ARG A 19 14.48 -8.57 1.48
CA ARG A 19 15.16 -7.48 0.76
C ARG A 19 16.67 -7.70 0.69
N LYS A 20 17.25 -7.26 -0.43
CA LYS A 20 18.72 -7.22 -0.63
C LYS A 20 19.40 -6.17 0.26
N LYS A 21 18.75 -5.04 0.50
CA LYS A 21 19.24 -3.98 1.38
C LYS A 21 18.59 -4.13 2.77
N PRO A 22 19.37 -4.16 3.86
CA PRO A 22 18.83 -4.21 5.21
C PRO A 22 17.92 -3.01 5.51
N CYS A 23 16.81 -3.26 6.20
CA CYS A 23 16.02 -2.19 6.82
C CYS A 23 16.83 -1.53 7.93
N SER A 24 16.82 -0.20 7.98
CA SER A 24 17.55 0.55 9.01
C SER A 24 16.74 0.74 10.29
N ASN A 25 15.40 0.70 10.20
CA ASN A 25 14.50 0.84 11.34
C ASN A 25 13.18 0.07 11.08
N PRO A 26 13.22 -1.28 11.12
CA PRO A 26 12.05 -2.10 10.86
C PRO A 26 10.96 -1.89 11.92
N ARG A 27 9.70 -1.79 11.49
CA ARG A 27 8.56 -1.69 12.42
C ARG A 27 7.90 -3.07 12.62
N PRO A 28 7.75 -3.58 13.86
CA PRO A 28 7.21 -4.92 14.13
C PRO A 28 5.67 -4.95 14.07
N LEU A 29 5.10 -4.43 12.99
CA LEU A 29 3.65 -4.37 12.78
C LEU A 29 3.15 -5.72 12.26
N GLN A 30 2.13 -6.29 12.90
CA GLN A 30 1.52 -7.57 12.52
C GLN A 30 0.19 -7.39 11.79
N PHE A 31 0.11 -6.40 10.91
CA PHE A 31 -1.02 -6.16 10.04
C PHE A 31 -0.55 -5.63 8.68
N PHE A 32 -1.34 -5.85 7.64
CA PHE A 32 -1.08 -5.29 6.31
C PHE A 32 -1.18 -3.77 6.34
N THR A 33 -0.16 -3.10 5.80
CA THR A 33 -0.10 -1.65 5.65
C THR A 33 -0.13 -1.27 4.17
N ILE A 34 -0.50 -0.05 3.84
CA ILE A 34 -0.41 0.47 2.49
C ILE A 34 1.06 0.56 2.10
N HIS A 35 1.37 0.09 0.89
CA HIS A 35 2.62 0.40 0.20
C HIS A 35 2.41 1.52 -0.81
N GLY A 36 1.32 1.46 -1.60
CA GLY A 36 1.13 2.33 -2.76
C GLY A 36 -0.28 2.32 -3.35
N LEU A 37 -0.65 3.43 -3.99
CA LEU A 37 -1.80 3.51 -4.90
C LEU A 37 -1.29 3.92 -6.28
N TRP A 38 -1.24 2.98 -7.22
CA TRP A 38 -0.51 3.18 -8.46
C TRP A 38 -1.45 3.26 -9.66
N PRO A 39 -1.56 4.42 -10.34
CA PRO A 39 -2.13 4.49 -11.68
C PRO A 39 -1.45 3.47 -12.61
N SER A 40 -2.22 2.69 -13.35
CA SER A 40 -1.68 1.55 -14.11
C SER A 40 -2.42 1.28 -15.42
N ASN A 41 -1.71 0.62 -16.35
CA ASN A 41 -2.23 0.14 -17.62
C ASN A 41 -2.02 -1.37 -17.76
N TYR A 42 -2.94 -2.07 -18.43
CA TYR A 42 -2.83 -3.51 -18.65
C TYR A 42 -1.59 -3.90 -19.46
N SER A 43 -1.16 -3.04 -20.39
CA SER A 43 0.04 -3.25 -21.21
C SER A 43 1.34 -3.10 -20.41
N ASN A 44 1.34 -2.27 -19.37
CA ASN A 44 2.47 -2.11 -18.47
C ASN A 44 1.98 -1.68 -17.07
N PRO A 45 1.91 -2.61 -16.10
CA PRO A 45 1.38 -2.31 -14.77
C PRO A 45 2.31 -1.40 -13.95
N THR A 46 3.53 -1.13 -14.40
CA THR A 46 4.45 -0.19 -13.71
C THR A 46 4.35 1.24 -14.24
N ARG A 47 3.48 1.48 -15.23
CA ARG A 47 3.29 2.76 -15.91
C ARG A 47 1.81 3.19 -15.89
N PRO A 48 1.54 4.50 -15.80
CA PRO A 48 2.51 5.60 -15.78
C PRO A 48 3.23 5.76 -14.42
N SER A 49 4.40 6.39 -14.44
CA SER A 49 5.18 6.72 -13.25
C SER A 49 6.10 7.91 -13.55
N ASN A 50 6.47 8.67 -12.51
CA ASN A 50 7.25 9.90 -12.58
C ASN A 50 6.63 10.93 -13.53
N CYS A 51 5.32 11.15 -13.43
CA CYS A 51 4.63 12.12 -14.26
C CYS A 51 5.00 13.56 -13.87
N THR A 52 4.91 14.47 -14.84
CA THR A 52 5.06 15.90 -14.59
C THR A 52 3.90 16.41 -13.73
N GLY A 53 4.19 17.31 -12.79
CA GLY A 53 3.18 17.85 -11.88
C GLY A 53 3.80 18.39 -10.59
N SER A 54 2.95 18.94 -9.72
CA SER A 54 3.38 19.41 -8.41
C SER A 54 3.94 18.26 -7.58
N GLN A 55 5.20 18.40 -7.18
CA GLN A 55 5.84 17.50 -6.24
C GLN A 55 5.13 17.57 -4.88
N PHE A 56 5.42 16.58 -4.03
CA PHE A 56 4.86 16.45 -2.70
C PHE A 56 5.09 17.74 -1.91
N ASP A 57 4.00 18.32 -1.43
CA ASP A 57 4.04 19.43 -0.49
C ASP A 57 3.47 18.98 0.83
N GLY A 58 4.34 18.75 1.81
CA GLY A 58 3.92 18.33 3.15
C GLY A 58 2.89 19.29 3.76
N ARG A 59 2.92 20.59 3.44
CA ARG A 59 1.96 21.59 3.96
C ARG A 59 0.52 21.32 3.49
N LYS A 60 0.36 20.65 2.34
CA LYS A 60 -0.95 20.26 1.80
C LYS A 60 -1.48 18.95 2.39
N LEU A 61 -0.67 18.23 3.17
CA LEU A 61 -1.08 17.04 3.90
C LEU A 61 -1.37 17.41 5.35
N TYR A 62 -2.63 17.72 5.63
CA TYR A 62 -3.05 18.26 6.93
C TYR A 62 -2.75 17.31 8.10
N PRO A 63 -2.57 17.85 9.33
CA PRO A 63 -2.18 17.04 10.50
C PRO A 63 -3.06 15.82 10.76
N HIS A 64 -4.38 15.95 10.61
CA HIS A 64 -5.31 14.83 10.81
C HIS A 64 -5.06 13.68 9.83
N MET A 65 -4.71 13.99 8.58
CA MET A 65 -4.40 12.98 7.58
C MET A 65 -3.06 12.33 7.86
N ARG A 66 -2.05 13.09 8.30
CA ARG A 66 -0.76 12.52 8.70
C ARG A 66 -0.93 11.50 9.83
N SER A 67 -1.79 11.78 10.82
CA SER A 67 -2.08 10.83 11.90
C SER A 67 -2.71 9.54 11.38
N LYS A 68 -3.66 9.63 10.45
CA LYS A 68 -4.24 8.47 9.76
C LYS A 68 -3.19 7.66 8.98
N LEU A 69 -2.34 8.33 8.21
CA LEU A 69 -1.30 7.68 7.41
C LEU A 69 -0.18 7.05 8.25
N LYS A 70 0.15 7.58 9.42
CA LYS A 70 1.08 6.93 10.35
C LYS A 70 0.61 5.53 10.77
N ILE A 71 -0.69 5.29 10.74
CA ILE A 71 -1.31 3.99 11.05
C ILE A 71 -1.41 3.14 9.78
N SER A 72 -2.04 3.67 8.73
CA SER A 72 -2.35 2.87 7.54
C SER A 72 -1.20 2.74 6.55
N TRP A 73 -0.30 3.72 6.46
CA TRP A 73 0.78 3.81 5.47
C TRP A 73 2.16 4.16 6.08
N PRO A 74 2.63 3.47 7.13
CA PRO A 74 3.96 3.72 7.69
C PRO A 74 5.08 3.29 6.72
N ASP A 75 6.22 3.96 6.84
CA ASP A 75 7.49 3.44 6.35
C ASP A 75 7.96 2.34 7.31
N VAL A 76 7.88 1.10 6.83
CA VAL A 76 8.22 -0.10 7.60
C VAL A 76 9.70 -0.48 7.47
N GLU A 77 10.49 0.27 6.71
CA GLU A 77 11.90 -0.02 6.43
C GLU A 77 12.86 0.91 7.16
N SER A 78 12.65 2.23 7.01
CA SER A 78 13.51 3.25 7.60
C SER A 78 12.83 4.06 8.69
N GLY A 79 11.52 3.87 8.86
CA GLY A 79 10.70 4.60 9.82
C GLY A 79 10.45 6.06 9.46
N ASN A 80 10.86 6.53 8.28
CA ASN A 80 10.65 7.90 7.82
C ASN A 80 9.39 7.98 6.94
N ASP A 81 8.24 8.04 7.61
CA ASP A 81 6.93 8.01 6.97
C ASP A 81 6.77 9.13 5.91
N THR A 82 7.16 10.37 6.24
CA THR A 82 7.02 11.51 5.33
C THR A 82 7.82 11.32 4.05
N LYS A 83 9.07 10.82 4.15
CA LYS A 83 9.90 10.57 2.97
C LYS A 83 9.32 9.45 2.10
N PHE A 84 8.70 8.45 2.72
CA PHE A 84 8.03 7.38 1.98
C PHE A 84 6.79 7.89 1.26
N TRP A 85 5.94 8.68 1.93
CA TRP A 85 4.77 9.32 1.30
C TRP A 85 5.17 10.25 0.16
N GLU A 86 6.22 11.04 0.35
CA GLU A 86 6.80 11.90 -0.69
C GLU A 86 7.22 11.09 -1.92
N SER A 87 7.95 9.99 -1.71
CA SER A 87 8.42 9.12 -2.79
C SER A 87 7.25 8.51 -3.57
N GLU A 88 6.23 8.01 -2.86
CA GLU A 88 5.04 7.41 -3.49
C GLU A 88 4.20 8.46 -4.22
N TRP A 89 4.03 9.66 -3.67
CA TRP A 89 3.34 10.75 -4.38
C TRP A 89 4.11 11.17 -5.63
N ASN A 90 5.39 11.49 -5.51
CA ASN A 90 6.20 11.99 -6.63
C ASN A 90 6.26 10.98 -7.77
N LYS A 91 6.37 9.69 -7.45
CA LYS A 91 6.49 8.61 -8.43
C LYS A 91 5.14 8.18 -9.01
N HIS A 92 4.10 8.09 -8.20
CA HIS A 92 2.82 7.48 -8.60
C HIS A 92 1.64 8.46 -8.52
N GLY A 93 1.52 9.19 -7.42
CA GLY A 93 0.43 10.14 -7.19
C GLY A 93 0.36 11.28 -8.22
N THR A 94 1.51 11.80 -8.67
CA THR A 94 1.61 12.82 -9.74
C THR A 94 0.92 12.39 -11.04
N CYS A 95 0.85 11.08 -11.30
CA CYS A 95 0.17 10.54 -12.48
C CYS A 95 -1.36 10.48 -12.35
N SER A 96 -1.91 10.82 -11.20
CA SER A 96 -3.35 10.76 -10.90
C SER A 96 -4.04 12.12 -10.79
N VAL A 97 -3.29 13.22 -10.96
CA VAL A 97 -3.74 14.61 -10.70
C VAL A 97 -4.98 15.04 -11.49
N GLU A 98 -5.25 14.40 -12.63
CA GLU A 98 -6.47 14.62 -13.41
C GLU A 98 -7.75 14.15 -12.68
N ARG A 99 -7.64 13.29 -11.66
CA ARG A 99 -8.75 12.78 -10.83
C ARG A 99 -8.57 12.99 -9.33
N LEU A 100 -7.33 12.92 -8.83
CA LEU A 100 -7.01 12.98 -7.41
C LEU A 100 -5.87 13.99 -7.19
N ASN A 101 -6.15 15.07 -6.47
CA ASN A 101 -5.08 15.92 -5.95
C ASN A 101 -4.31 15.20 -4.81
N GLN A 102 -3.20 15.79 -4.32
CA GLN A 102 -2.37 15.17 -3.30
C GLN A 102 -3.15 14.72 -2.06
N MET A 103 -4.04 15.58 -1.55
CA MET A 103 -4.82 15.25 -0.36
C MET A 103 -5.78 14.09 -0.68
N GLN A 104 -6.56 14.20 -1.75
CA GLN A 104 -7.49 13.16 -2.19
C GLN A 104 -6.82 11.81 -2.48
N TYR A 105 -5.58 11.80 -2.98
CA TYR A 105 -4.80 10.58 -3.19
C TYR A 105 -4.54 9.83 -1.89
N PHE A 106 -4.12 10.54 -0.84
CA PHE A 106 -3.87 9.95 0.47
C PHE A 106 -5.16 9.57 1.21
N GLU A 107 -6.19 10.41 1.12
CA GLU A 107 -7.55 10.12 1.62
C GLU A 107 -8.09 8.82 1.01
N ARG A 108 -8.11 8.74 -0.33
CA ARG A 108 -8.60 7.56 -1.05
C ARG A 108 -7.84 6.30 -0.68
N SER A 109 -6.52 6.40 -0.54
CA SER A 109 -5.69 5.26 -0.16
C SER A 109 -5.99 4.77 1.25
N HIS A 110 -6.20 5.69 2.20
CA HIS A 110 -6.59 5.36 3.57
C HIS A 110 -7.99 4.72 3.62
N ASP A 111 -8.96 5.27 2.91
CA ASP A 111 -10.32 4.73 2.85
C ASP A 111 -10.33 3.31 2.24
N MET A 112 -9.55 3.08 1.19
CA MET A 112 -9.38 1.75 0.59
C MET A 112 -8.74 0.75 1.56
N TRP A 113 -7.81 1.18 2.40
CA TRP A 113 -7.21 0.33 3.43
C TRP A 113 -8.24 -0.07 4.49
N LEU A 114 -9.09 0.86 4.94
CA LEU A 114 -10.18 0.57 5.87
C LEU A 114 -11.21 -0.40 5.25
N SER A 115 -11.61 -0.18 4.00
CA SER A 115 -12.64 -1.01 3.34
C SER A 115 -12.13 -2.38 2.90
N HIS A 116 -10.82 -2.54 2.72
CA HIS A 116 -10.17 -3.76 2.25
C HIS A 116 -9.07 -4.21 3.22
N ASN A 117 -9.43 -4.33 4.50
CA ASN A 117 -8.54 -4.79 5.55
C ASN A 117 -8.17 -6.27 5.37
N VAL A 118 -7.07 -6.52 4.67
CA VAL A 118 -6.58 -7.88 4.35
C VAL A 118 -6.27 -8.68 5.61
N THR A 119 -5.78 -8.02 6.67
CA THR A 119 -5.51 -8.67 7.96
C THR A 119 -6.77 -9.32 8.52
N GLU A 120 -7.86 -8.57 8.56
CA GLU A 120 -9.14 -9.07 9.08
C GLU A 120 -9.77 -10.12 8.16
N ILE A 121 -9.64 -9.95 6.84
CA ILE A 121 -10.12 -10.94 5.87
C ILE A 121 -9.43 -12.30 6.09
N LEU A 122 -8.11 -12.30 6.28
CA LEU A 122 -7.35 -13.52 6.52
C LEU A 122 -7.62 -14.10 7.91
N ARG A 123 -7.69 -13.25 8.94
CA ARG A 123 -8.05 -13.66 10.31
C ARG A 123 -9.40 -14.37 10.36
N ASN A 124 -10.41 -13.85 9.65
CA ASN A 124 -11.73 -14.46 9.54
C ASN A 124 -11.74 -15.79 8.77
N ALA A 125 -10.71 -16.06 7.98
CA ALA A 125 -10.47 -17.35 7.33
C ALA A 125 -9.57 -18.28 8.16
N SER A 126 -9.31 -17.94 9.43
CA SER A 126 -8.38 -18.65 10.33
C SER A 126 -6.93 -18.68 9.82
N ILE A 127 -6.55 -17.70 9.00
CA ILE A 127 -5.20 -17.51 8.48
C ILE A 127 -4.55 -16.39 9.29
N VAL A 128 -3.70 -16.78 10.22
CA VAL A 128 -2.94 -15.87 11.10
C VAL A 128 -1.45 -16.19 10.99
N PRO A 129 -0.54 -15.21 11.19
CA PRO A 129 0.89 -15.46 11.13
C PRO A 129 1.32 -16.61 12.05
N HIS A 130 2.15 -17.52 11.54
CA HIS A 130 2.63 -18.68 12.29
C HIS A 130 4.08 -19.01 11.87
N PRO A 131 4.94 -19.45 12.81
CA PRO A 131 6.36 -19.68 12.51
C PRO A 131 6.62 -20.87 11.57
N THR A 132 5.74 -21.89 11.58
CA THR A 132 5.96 -23.15 10.86
C THR A 132 4.80 -23.57 9.96
N GLN A 133 3.65 -22.91 10.06
CA GLN A 133 2.50 -23.26 9.24
C GLN A 133 2.69 -22.63 7.87
N THR A 134 2.40 -23.40 6.83
CA THR A 134 2.38 -22.91 5.45
C THR A 134 0.94 -22.92 4.93
N TRP A 135 0.68 -22.02 3.99
CA TRP A 135 -0.58 -21.93 3.27
C TRP A 135 -0.29 -22.05 1.78
N LYS A 136 -1.20 -22.69 1.05
CA LYS A 136 -1.15 -22.65 -0.41
C LYS A 136 -1.53 -21.25 -0.89
N TYR A 137 -1.10 -20.91 -2.10
CA TYR A 137 -1.49 -19.64 -2.73
C TYR A 137 -3.01 -19.44 -2.72
N SER A 138 -3.76 -20.49 -3.07
CA SER A 138 -5.23 -20.49 -3.09
C SER A 138 -5.87 -20.25 -1.72
N ASP A 139 -5.21 -20.66 -0.64
CA ASP A 139 -5.73 -20.50 0.72
C ASP A 139 -5.73 -19.02 1.11
N ILE A 140 -4.72 -18.25 0.66
CA ILE A 140 -4.61 -16.81 0.86
C ILE A 140 -5.47 -16.03 -0.15
N GLU A 141 -5.43 -16.41 -1.43
CA GLU A 141 -6.12 -15.70 -2.51
C GLU A 141 -7.64 -15.75 -2.36
N SER A 142 -8.19 -16.92 -2.06
CA SER A 142 -9.64 -17.16 -2.04
C SER A 142 -10.42 -16.27 -1.06
N PRO A 143 -10.04 -16.13 0.23
CA PRO A 143 -10.75 -15.25 1.15
C PRO A 143 -10.67 -13.79 0.73
N ILE A 144 -9.50 -13.32 0.24
CA ILE A 144 -9.34 -11.96 -0.29
C ILE A 144 -10.27 -11.75 -1.49
N LYS A 145 -10.27 -12.67 -2.45
CA LYS A 145 -11.15 -12.61 -3.63
C LYS A 145 -12.63 -12.58 -3.26
N ARG A 146 -13.05 -13.40 -2.29
CA ARG A 146 -14.45 -13.42 -1.82
C ARG A 146 -14.87 -12.11 -1.17
N ALA A 147 -13.98 -11.50 -0.38
CA ALA A 147 -14.26 -10.26 0.33
C ALA A 147 -14.25 -9.03 -0.59
N THR A 148 -13.26 -8.94 -1.50
CA THR A 148 -13.10 -7.78 -2.39
C THR A 148 -13.86 -7.91 -3.71
N LYS A 149 -14.39 -9.11 -4.03
CA LYS A 149 -14.99 -9.47 -5.32
C LYS A 149 -14.03 -9.29 -6.51
N ARG A 150 -12.72 -9.27 -6.26
CA ARG A 150 -11.66 -9.11 -7.25
C ARG A 150 -10.52 -10.08 -6.95
N THR A 151 -9.94 -10.68 -7.99
CA THR A 151 -8.78 -11.56 -7.82
C THR A 151 -7.55 -10.72 -7.44
N PRO A 152 -6.93 -10.93 -6.26
CA PRO A 152 -5.71 -10.23 -5.89
C PRO A 152 -4.49 -10.84 -6.60
N VAL A 153 -3.41 -10.07 -6.67
CA VAL A 153 -2.08 -10.58 -7.03
C VAL A 153 -1.26 -10.67 -5.75
N LEU A 154 -0.75 -11.85 -5.42
CA LEU A 154 0.13 -12.05 -4.26
C LEU A 154 1.60 -12.09 -4.74
N ARG A 155 2.51 -11.50 -3.97
CA ARG A 155 3.95 -11.40 -4.29
C ARG A 155 4.80 -11.72 -3.09
#